data_AF-A0A950LJ19-F1
#
_entry.id   AF-A0A950LJ19-F1
#
_cell.length_a   1.000
_cell.length_b   1.000
_cell.length_c   1.000
_cell.angle_alpha   90.00
_cell.angle_beta   90.00
_cell.angle_gamma   90.00
#
_symmetry.space_group_name_H-M   'P 1'
#
loop_
_entity.id
_entity.type
_entity.pdbx_description
1 polymer ?
#
loop_
_entity_poly.entity_id
_entity_poly.type
_entity_poly.pdbx_seq_one_letter_code
_entity_poly.pdbx_strand_id
1 'polypeptide(L)' 'FLDASQKITATLVGIPGSGFSATGILFGRDAALIGAGFSVELSPDAKVFVDYDGRLASRVQEHSVSGGLKVRF' A
#
# COMPACT_ATOMS: atom_id res chain seq x y z
N PHE A 1 17.74 -14.39 0.03
CA PHE A 1 18.13 -13.62 -1.17
C PHE A 1 17.11 -12.58 -1.63
N LEU A 2 15.96 -12.36 -0.96
CA LEU A 2 14.96 -11.39 -1.46
C LEU A 2 14.21 -10.68 -0.32
N ASP A 3 14.93 -10.27 0.73
CA ASP A 3 14.40 -9.37 1.76
C ASP A 3 14.95 -7.96 1.48
N ALA A 4 14.14 -7.12 0.85
CA ALA A 4 14.54 -5.74 0.56
C ALA A 4 14.38 -4.88 1.81
N SER A 5 15.50 -4.42 2.38
CA SER A 5 15.52 -3.28 3.30
C SER A 5 16.25 -2.13 2.64
N GLN A 6 15.72 -0.91 2.78
CA GLN A 6 16.45 0.27 2.34
C GLN A 6 17.49 0.63 3.40
N LYS A 7 18.77 0.65 3.04
CA LYS A 7 19.82 1.23 3.88
C LYS A 7 19.99 2.70 3.48
N ILE A 8 19.76 3.61 4.42
CA ILE A 8 19.92 5.05 4.22
C ILE A 8 21.19 5.48 4.93
N THR A 9 22.12 6.08 4.19
CA THR A 9 23.33 6.70 4.75
C THR A 9 23.16 8.20 4.74
N ALA A 10 23.33 8.83 5.91
CA ALA A 10 23.16 10.26 6.10
C ALA A 10 24.30 10.86 6.92
N THR A 11 24.51 12.16 6.79
CA THR A 11 25.49 12.93 7.57
C THR A 11 24.79 14.15 8.15
N LEU A 12 25.12 14.50 9.40
CA LEU A 12 24.59 15.69 10.07
C LEU A 12 25.21 16.95 9.47
N VAL A 13 24.40 17.95 9.11
CA VAL A 13 24.88 19.22 8.53
C VAL A 13 25.82 19.97 9.50
N GLY A 14 25.57 19.88 10.81
CA GLY A 14 26.41 20.50 11.84
C GLY A 14 27.69 19.72 12.20
N ILE A 15 27.83 18.48 11.71
CA ILE A 15 29.00 17.62 11.96
C ILE A 15 29.38 16.88 10.66
N PRO A 16 29.84 17.61 9.63
CA PRO A 16 30.26 17.00 8.37
C PRO A 16 31.40 16.00 8.63
N GLY A 17 31.19 14.74 8.22
CA GLY A 17 32.16 13.63 8.40
C GLY A 17 31.72 12.54 9.38
N SER A 18 30.71 12.78 10.23
CA SER A 18 30.07 11.74 11.03
C SER A 18 28.88 11.14 10.28
N GLY A 19 29.17 10.19 9.40
CA GLY A 19 28.15 9.44 8.67
C GLY A 19 27.50 8.39 9.57
N PHE A 20 26.17 8.26 9.51
CA PHE A 20 25.44 7.16 10.13
C PHE A 20 24.62 6.40 9.09
N SER A 21 24.36 5.13 9.38
CA SER A 21 23.50 4.29 8.56
C SER A 21 22.25 3.91 9.34
N ALA A 22 21.09 4.13 8.74
CA ALA A 22 19.81 3.64 9.23
C ALA A 22 19.30 2.55 8.30
N THR A 23 18.84 1.44 8.87
CA THR A 23 18.16 0.39 8.12
C THR A 23 16.66 0.65 8.19
N GLY A 24 16.05 0.86 7.03
CA GLY A 24 14.61 1.01 6.86
C GLY A 24 13.86 -0.31 7.07
N ILE A 25 12.54 -0.22 7.04
CA ILE A 25 11.69 -1.40 7.25
C ILE A 25 11.96 -2.47 6.19
N LEU A 26 11.96 -3.73 6.62
CA LEU A 26 11.96 -4.86 5.70
C LEU A 26 10.62 -4.87 4.98
N PHE A 27 10.61 -4.70 3.66
CA PHE A 27 9.40 -4.85 2.86
C PHE A 27 9.04 -6.34 2.88
N GLY A 28 8.03 -6.71 3.66
CA GLY A 28 7.57 -8.09 3.76
C GLY A 28 7.17 -8.60 2.37
N ARG A 29 7.80 -9.70 1.94
CA ARG A 29 7.56 -10.30 0.62
C ARG A 29 6.23 -11.06 0.56
N ASP A 30 5.80 -11.58 1.70
CA ASP A 30 4.60 -12.39 1.82
C ASP A 30 3.43 -11.50 2.26
N ALA A 31 2.42 -11.40 1.39
CA ALA A 31 1.19 -10.68 1.66
C ALA A 31 -0.01 -11.50 1.17
N ALA A 32 -0.95 -11.79 2.06
CA ALA A 32 -2.26 -12.27 1.69
C ALA A 32 -3.16 -11.08 1.38
N LEU A 33 -3.85 -11.13 0.23
CA LEU A 33 -4.84 -10.13 -0.17
C LEU A 33 -6.24 -10.73 0.04
N ILE A 34 -7.08 -10.05 0.81
CA ILE A 34 -8.49 -10.38 0.96
C ILE A 34 -9.32 -9.18 0.51
N GLY A 35 -10.32 -9.43 -0.34
CA GLY A 35 -11.15 -8.39 -0.93
C GLY A 35 -12.63 -8.71 -0.78
N ALA A 36 -13.43 -7.67 -0.58
CA ALA A 36 -14.88 -7.72 -0.63
C ALA A 36 -15.42 -6.51 -1.40
N GLY A 37 -16.34 -6.75 -2.33
CA GLY A 37 -16.89 -5.71 -3.20
C GLY A 37 -18.40 -5.76 -3.25
N PHE A 38 -19.02 -4.58 -3.33
CA PHE A 38 -20.44 -4.39 -3.53
C PHE A 38 -20.67 -3.48 -4.73
N SER A 39 -21.59 -3.85 -5.60
CA SER A 39 -21.96 -3.07 -6.78
C SER A 39 -23.47 -3.02 -6.94
N VAL A 40 -24.00 -1.85 -7.27
CA VAL A 40 -25.42 -1.60 -7.52
C VAL A 40 -25.58 -0.99 -8.90
N GLU A 41 -26.43 -1.60 -9.70
CA GLU A 41 -26.90 -1.02 -10.95
C GLU A 41 -27.94 0.06 -10.62
N LEU A 42 -27.66 1.31 -10.98
CA LEU A 42 -28.62 2.41 -10.87
C LEU A 42 -29.50 2.50 -12.12
N SER A 43 -28.91 2.16 -13.27
CA SER A 43 -29.55 2.10 -14.58
C SER A 43 -28.74 1.18 -15.49
N PRO A 44 -29.22 0.83 -16.70
CA PRO A 44 -28.44 0.02 -17.65
C PRO A 44 -27.06 0.59 -17.98
N ASP A 45 -26.91 1.91 -17.86
CA ASP A 45 -25.71 2.65 -18.24
C ASP A 45 -24.91 3.17 -17.03
N ALA A 46 -25.43 3.06 -15.82
CA ALA A 46 -24.78 3.58 -14.62
C ALA A 46 -24.78 2.58 -13.47
N LYS A 47 -23.60 2.37 -12.88
CA LYS A 47 -23.45 1.56 -11.66
C LYS A 47 -22.59 2.28 -10.63
N VAL A 48 -22.93 2.09 -9.36
CA VAL A 48 -22.10 2.49 -8.22
C VAL A 48 -21.43 1.25 -7.66
N PHE A 49 -20.19 1.38 -7.22
CA PHE A 49 -19.45 0.31 -6.58
C PHE A 49 -18.69 0.81 -5.35
N VAL A 50 -18.48 -0.09 -4.42
CA VAL A 50 -17.64 0.08 -3.24
C VAL A 50 -16.85 -1.21 -3.07
N ASP A 51 -15.54 -1.10 -2.99
CA ASP A 51 -14.63 -2.23 -2.80
C ASP A 51 -13.76 -1.99 -1.56
N TYR A 52 -13.47 -3.07 -0.85
CA TYR A 52 -12.61 -3.09 0.31
C TYR A 52 -11.53 -4.16 0.12
N ASP A 53 -10.26 -3.75 0.22
CA ASP A 53 -9.10 -4.64 0.12
C ASP A 53 -8.29 -4.58 1.42
N GLY A 54 -8.11 -5.73 2.05
CA GLY A 54 -7.19 -5.93 3.17
C GLY A 54 -5.93 -6.65 2.71
N ARG A 55 -4.76 -6.06 2.97
CA ARG A 55 -3.46 -6.71 2.80
C ARG A 55 -2.93 -7.11 4.17
N LEU A 56 -2.77 -8.41 4.38
CA LEU A 56 -2.12 -8.96 5.56
C LEU A 56 -0.71 -9.42 5.17
N ALA A 57 0.31 -8.63 5.50
CA ALA A 57 1.70 -9.06 5.40
C ALA A 57 2.30 -9.27 6.80
N SER A 58 3.35 -10.08 6.90
CA SER A 58 4.01 -10.41 8.18
C SER A 58 4.49 -9.19 8.99
N ARG A 59 4.59 -8.01 8.36
CA ARG A 59 5.09 -6.78 8.98
C ARG A 59 4.31 -5.51 8.64
N VAL A 60 3.39 -5.58 7.67
CA VAL A 60 2.62 -4.43 7.17
C VAL A 60 1.18 -4.88 6.99
N GLN A 61 0.25 -4.17 7.64
CA GLN A 61 -1.18 -4.35 7.42
C GLN A 61 -1.67 -3.10 6.71
N GLU A 62 -2.33 -3.30 5.57
CA GLU A 62 -2.89 -2.22 4.78
C GLU A 62 -4.37 -2.49 4.56
N HIS A 63 -5.18 -1.45 4.71
CA HIS A 63 -6.61 -1.50 4.49
C HIS A 63 -6.95 -0.38 3.51
N SER A 64 -7.46 -0.76 2.35
CA SER A 64 -7.87 0.16 1.30
C SER A 64 -9.37 0.08 1.12
N VAL A 65 -10.02 1.23 1.06
CA VAL A 65 -11.43 1.34 0.70
C VAL A 65 -11.51 2.19 -0.55
N SER A 66 -12.18 1.68 -1.57
CA SER A 66 -12.40 2.41 -2.81
C SER A 66 -13.88 2.40 -3.16
N GLY A 67 -14.32 3.41 -3.90
CA GLY A 67 -15.69 3.48 -4.38
C GLY A 67 -15.79 4.48 -5.52
N GLY A 68 -16.81 4.30 -6.35
CA GLY A 68 -16.98 5.15 -7.52
C GLY A 68 -18.29 4.94 -8.28
N LEU A 69 -18.51 5.83 -9.25
CA LEU A 69 -19.59 5.76 -10.22
C LEU A 69 -18.98 5.38 -11.58
N LYS A 70 -19.51 4.34 -12.20
CA LYS A 70 -19.17 3.95 -13.57
C LYS A 70 -20.36 4.25 -14.48
N VAL A 71 -20.14 5.07 -15.50
CA VAL A 71 -21.13 5.44 -16.52
C VAL A 71 -20.63 4.93 -17.88
N ARG A 72 -21.52 4.32 -18.67
CA ARG A 72 -21.29 3.98 -20.09
C ARG A 72 -22.00 5.01 -20.97
N PHE A 73 -21.35 5.41 -22.06
CA PHE A 73 -21.85 6.30 -23.09
C PHE A 73 -21.93 5.54 -24.42
#